data_AF-A0A1G9EXN9-F1
#
_entry.id   AF-A0A1G9EXN9-F1
#
_cell.length_a   1.000
_cell.length_b   1.000
_cell.length_c   1.000
_cell.angle_alpha   90.00
_cell.angle_beta   90.00
_cell.angle_gamma   90.00
#
_symmetry.space_group_name_H-M   'P 1'
#
loop_
_entity.id
_entity.type
_entity.pdbx_description
1 polymer ?
#
loop_
_entity_poly.entity_id
_entity_poly.type
_entity_poly.pdbx_seq_one_letter_code
_entity_poly.pdbx_strand_id
1 'polypeptide(L)'
;MGTDDRPDPHLSFLEMSDRLVEDLTMHNLRARDRIREGIAWLEARRADADEDEHADIEILIAQCHDALKRMESLRGAYQDVRAINAAAHAEHLEWLDKRILGGTESPEERIERHQRLERLREERQARMGELRRRAEEAQRPPQNDGEDGAR
;
A
#
# COMPACT_ATOMS: atom_id res chain seq x y z
N MET A 1 -5.43 36.28 23.03
CA MET A 1 -4.72 35.42 22.08
C MET A 1 -5.64 34.23 21.82
N GLY A 2 -6.31 34.20 20.67
CA GLY A 2 -7.12 33.03 20.31
C GLY A 2 -6.19 31.94 19.83
N THR A 3 -6.18 30.78 20.48
CA THR A 3 -5.74 29.55 19.83
C THR A 3 -6.68 29.37 18.65
N ASP A 4 -6.11 29.40 17.45
CA ASP A 4 -6.86 29.06 16.25
C ASP A 4 -7.11 27.55 16.33
N ASP A 5 -8.20 27.14 17.00
CA ASP A 5 -8.63 25.73 17.16
C ASP A 5 -9.07 25.10 15.82
N ARG A 6 -8.75 25.73 14.69
CA ARG A 6 -8.95 25.16 13.38
C ARG A 6 -8.00 23.96 13.23
N PRO A 7 -8.52 22.77 12.92
CA PRO A 7 -7.68 21.60 12.70
C PRO A 7 -6.69 21.90 11.57
N ASP A 8 -5.42 21.61 11.81
CA ASP A 8 -4.39 21.82 10.80
C ASP A 8 -4.74 20.95 9.58
N PRO A 9 -4.95 21.56 8.39
CA PRO A 9 -5.34 20.83 7.20
C PRO A 9 -4.28 19.83 6.74
N HIS A 10 -3.01 20.04 7.10
CA HIS A 10 -1.93 19.10 6.82
C HIS A 10 -2.03 17.85 7.69
N LEU A 11 -2.30 18.01 8.99
CA LEU A 11 -2.49 16.90 9.91
C LEU A 11 -3.72 16.07 9.53
N SER A 12 -4.82 16.76 9.17
CA SER A 12 -6.05 16.12 8.69
C SER A 12 -5.82 15.28 7.42
N PHE A 13 -4.99 15.77 6.50
CA PHE A 13 -4.63 15.05 5.28
C PHE A 13 -3.80 13.79 5.57
N LEU A 14 -2.80 13.89 6.46
CA LEU A 14 -1.95 12.76 6.80
C LEU A 14 -2.74 11.67 7.54
N GLU A 15 -3.60 12.04 8.49
CA GLU A 15 -4.50 11.11 9.19
C GLU A 15 -5.45 10.39 8.22
N MET A 16 -6.01 11.11 7.25
CA MET A 16 -6.85 10.52 6.21
C MET A 16 -6.05 9.55 5.34
N SER A 17 -4.84 9.92 4.95
CA SER A 17 -3.94 9.05 4.17
C SER A 17 -3.59 7.77 4.92
N ASP A 18 -3.33 7.87 6.23
CA ASP A 18 -3.01 6.72 7.07
C ASP A 18 -4.20 5.75 7.19
N ARG A 19 -5.41 6.28 7.42
CA ARG A 19 -6.64 5.46 7.43
C ARG A 19 -6.86 4.73 6.11
N LEU A 20 -6.66 5.42 4.98
CA LEU A 20 -6.76 4.80 3.65
C LEU A 20 -5.74 3.67 3.46
N VAL A 21 -4.49 3.87 3.88
CA VAL A 21 -3.44 2.84 3.80
C VAL A 21 -3.76 1.66 4.72
N GLU A 22 -4.28 1.92 5.92
CA GLU A 22 -4.72 0.89 6.86
C GLU A 22 -5.87 0.05 6.29
N ASP A 23 -6.90 0.68 5.74
CA ASP A 23 -8.03 0.00 5.10
C ASP A 23 -7.58 -0.88 3.92
N LEU A 24 -6.68 -0.37 3.07
CA LEU A 24 -6.12 -1.12 1.95
C LEU A 24 -5.28 -2.32 2.44
N THR A 25 -4.51 -2.13 3.51
CA THR A 25 -3.72 -3.19 4.13
C THR A 25 -4.64 -4.29 4.68
N MET A 26 -5.72 -3.91 5.37
CA MET A 26 -6.69 -4.85 5.91
C MET A 26 -7.46 -5.59 4.82
N HIS A 27 -7.84 -4.89 3.74
CA HIS A 27 -8.46 -5.52 2.58
C HIS A 27 -7.53 -6.54 1.91
N ASN A 28 -6.24 -6.18 1.73
CA ASN A 28 -5.23 -7.08 1.18
C ASN A 28 -5.05 -8.34 2.05
N LEU A 29 -4.96 -8.19 3.37
CA LEU A 29 -4.87 -9.32 4.30
C LEU A 29 -6.07 -10.27 4.18
N ARG A 30 -7.30 -9.73 4.23
CA ARG A 30 -8.53 -10.54 4.10
C ARG A 30 -8.62 -11.25 2.75
N ALA A 31 -8.23 -10.58 1.67
CA ALA A 31 -8.23 -11.17 0.33
C ALA A 31 -7.24 -12.34 0.24
N ARG A 32 -6.05 -12.20 0.84
CA ARG A 32 -5.05 -13.28 0.88
C ARG A 32 -5.51 -14.48 1.67
N ASP A 33 -6.17 -14.26 2.81
CA ASP A 33 -6.70 -15.36 3.62
C ASP A 33 -7.77 -16.15 2.85
N ARG A 34 -8.68 -15.45 2.15
CA ARG A 34 -9.64 -16.11 1.24
C ARG A 34 -8.98 -16.90 0.12
N ILE A 35 -7.90 -16.39 -0.48
CA ILE A 35 -7.18 -17.14 -1.52
C ILE A 35 -6.52 -18.39 -0.94
N ARG A 36 -5.95 -18.31 0.27
CA ARG A 36 -5.40 -19.49 0.96
C ARG A 36 -6.46 -20.53 1.29
N GLU A 37 -7.63 -20.09 1.75
CA GLU A 37 -8.79 -20.98 1.95
C GLU A 37 -9.21 -21.65 0.63
N GLY A 38 -9.25 -20.89 -0.47
CA GLY A 38 -9.53 -21.41 -1.81
C GLY A 38 -8.51 -22.45 -2.27
N ILE A 39 -7.21 -22.21 -2.06
CA ILE A 39 -6.15 -23.19 -2.34
C ILE A 39 -6.37 -24.47 -1.54
N ALA A 40 -6.60 -24.37 -0.23
CA ALA A 40 -6.82 -25.54 0.61
C ALA A 40 -8.06 -26.34 0.17
N TRP A 41 -9.12 -25.65 -0.27
CA TRP A 41 -10.31 -26.29 -0.83
C TRP A 41 -10.01 -27.01 -2.16
N LEU A 42 -9.25 -26.38 -3.06
CA LEU A 42 -8.81 -26.97 -4.33
C LEU A 42 -7.92 -28.19 -4.10
N GLU A 43 -6.97 -28.12 -3.16
CA GLU A 43 -6.09 -29.22 -2.78
C GLU A 43 -6.89 -30.40 -2.21
N ALA A 44 -7.92 -30.14 -1.41
CA ALA A 44 -8.81 -31.19 -0.91
C ALA A 44 -9.62 -31.83 -2.05
N ARG A 45 -10.15 -31.02 -2.98
CA ARG A 45 -10.93 -31.51 -4.13
C ARG A 45 -10.07 -32.33 -5.10
N ARG A 46 -8.79 -32.03 -5.20
CA ARG A 46 -7.81 -32.74 -6.05
C ARG A 46 -7.69 -34.22 -5.71
N ALA A 47 -7.91 -34.60 -4.45
CA ALA A 47 -7.77 -35.99 -4.01
C ALA A 47 -8.79 -36.94 -4.66
N ASP A 48 -9.96 -36.41 -5.04
CA ASP A 48 -11.09 -37.15 -5.61
C ASP A 48 -11.36 -36.77 -7.08
N ALA A 49 -10.46 -36.03 -7.72
CA ALA A 49 -10.61 -35.52 -9.08
C ALA A 49 -10.24 -36.58 -10.14
N ASP A 50 -10.94 -36.57 -11.26
CA ASP A 50 -10.49 -37.29 -12.47
C ASP A 50 -9.33 -36.55 -13.17
N GLU A 51 -8.78 -37.11 -14.24
CA GLU A 51 -7.59 -36.54 -14.91
C GLU A 51 -7.82 -35.13 -15.48
N ASP A 52 -9.01 -34.85 -16.01
CA ASP A 52 -9.35 -33.54 -16.57
C ASP A 52 -9.57 -32.51 -15.44
N GLU A 53 -10.34 -32.88 -14.41
CA GLU A 53 -10.55 -32.06 -13.22
C GLU A 53 -9.24 -31.77 -12.48
N HIS A 54 -8.32 -32.74 -12.45
CA HIS A 54 -7.02 -32.60 -11.81
C HIS A 54 -6.16 -31.53 -12.50
N ALA A 55 -6.10 -31.57 -13.84
CA ALA A 55 -5.38 -30.56 -14.62
C ALA A 55 -5.96 -29.15 -14.41
N ASP A 56 -7.29 -29.01 -14.39
CA ASP A 56 -7.96 -27.74 -14.12
C ASP A 56 -7.65 -27.22 -12.70
N ILE A 57 -7.69 -28.11 -11.70
CA ILE A 57 -7.35 -27.76 -10.31
C ILE A 57 -5.90 -27.30 -10.18
N GLU A 58 -4.95 -27.93 -10.87
CA GLU A 58 -3.55 -27.51 -10.86
C GLU A 58 -3.37 -26.10 -11.44
N ILE A 59 -4.07 -25.79 -12.55
CA ILE A 59 -4.07 -24.45 -13.15
C ILE A 59 -4.64 -23.41 -12.17
N LEU A 60 -5.76 -23.72 -11.52
CA LEU A 60 -6.39 -22.82 -10.56
C LEU A 60 -5.49 -22.56 -9.34
N ILE A 61 -4.83 -23.60 -8.80
CA ILE A 61 -3.87 -23.45 -7.69
C ILE A 61 -2.69 -22.56 -8.12
N ALA A 62 -2.16 -22.75 -9.33
CA ALA A 62 -1.08 -21.92 -9.85
C ALA A 62 -1.51 -20.43 -9.96
N GLN A 63 -2.71 -20.18 -10.49
CA GLN A 63 -3.26 -18.83 -10.58
C GLN A 63 -3.48 -18.18 -9.21
N CYS A 64 -3.91 -18.96 -8.20
CA CYS A 64 -4.05 -18.49 -6.83
C CYS A 64 -2.69 -18.12 -6.21
N HIS A 65 -1.64 -18.93 -6.42
CA HIS A 65 -0.29 -18.61 -5.96
C HIS A 65 0.27 -17.36 -6.63
N ASP A 66 0.05 -17.19 -7.92
CA ASP A 66 0.44 -15.98 -8.65
C ASP A 66 -0.30 -14.74 -8.11
N ALA A 67 -1.60 -14.85 -7.83
CA ALA A 67 -2.37 -13.78 -7.20
C ALA A 67 -1.81 -13.43 -5.80
N LEU A 68 -1.47 -14.42 -4.97
CA LEU A 68 -0.84 -14.20 -3.66
C LEU A 68 0.50 -13.46 -3.80
N LYS A 69 1.33 -13.82 -4.78
CA LYS A 69 2.62 -13.16 -5.04
C LYS A 69 2.44 -11.70 -5.44
N ARG A 70 1.46 -11.41 -6.30
CA ARG A 70 1.11 -10.03 -6.69
C ARG A 70 0.56 -9.22 -5.51
N MET A 71 -0.22 -9.84 -4.63
CA MET A 71 -0.71 -9.18 -3.41
C MET A 71 0.39 -8.91 -2.38
N GLU A 72 1.36 -9.82 -2.24
CA GLU A 72 2.50 -9.64 -1.34
C GLU A 72 3.40 -8.47 -1.79
N SER A 73 3.56 -8.26 -3.11
CA SER A 73 4.36 -7.15 -3.65
C SER A 73 3.78 -5.76 -3.32
N LEU A 74 2.47 -5.68 -3.05
CA LEU A 74 1.80 -4.47 -2.61
C LEU A 74 2.05 -4.17 -1.12
N ARG A 75 2.32 -5.19 -0.30
CA ARG A 75 2.55 -5.00 1.15
C ARG A 75 3.73 -4.08 1.43
N GLY A 76 4.85 -4.27 0.74
CA GLY A 76 6.03 -3.41 0.88
C GLY A 76 5.71 -1.95 0.53
N ALA A 77 4.95 -1.73 -0.55
CA ALA A 77 4.57 -0.39 -0.97
C ALA A 77 3.64 0.31 0.03
N TYR A 78 2.70 -0.41 0.67
CA TYR A 78 1.88 0.15 1.75
C TYR A 78 2.73 0.56 2.96
N GLN A 79 3.72 -0.26 3.34
CA GLN A 79 4.63 0.03 4.45
C GLN A 79 5.50 1.27 4.18
N ASP A 80 5.98 1.44 2.95
CA ASP A 80 6.76 2.62 2.56
C ASP A 80 5.95 3.91 2.70
N VAL A 81 4.70 3.92 2.22
CA VAL A 81 3.80 5.09 2.36
C VAL A 81 3.54 5.42 3.82
N ARG A 82 3.30 4.40 4.65
CA ARG A 82 3.09 4.58 6.10
C ARG A 82 4.32 5.15 6.80
N ALA A 83 5.53 4.71 6.43
CA ALA A 83 6.77 5.23 6.99
C ALA A 83 6.97 6.72 6.63
N ILE A 84 6.68 7.10 5.39
CA ILE A 84 6.78 8.50 4.93
C ILE A 84 5.77 9.39 5.66
N ASN A 85 4.53 8.92 5.83
CA ASN A 85 3.52 9.65 6.60
C ASN A 85 3.92 9.81 8.08
N ALA A 86 4.49 8.76 8.70
CA ALA A 86 4.98 8.84 10.07
C ALA A 86 6.13 9.87 10.22
N ALA A 87 7.05 9.93 9.25
CA ALA A 87 8.11 10.95 9.24
C ALA A 87 7.54 12.37 9.11
N ALA A 88 6.55 12.57 8.23
CA ALA A 88 5.87 13.87 8.09
C ALA A 88 5.09 14.25 9.36
N HIS A 89 4.47 13.29 10.03
CA HIS A 89 3.82 13.49 11.34
C HIS A 89 4.83 13.95 12.41
N ALA A 90 6.01 13.31 12.48
CA ALA A 90 7.04 13.69 13.44
C ALA A 90 7.52 15.13 13.25
N GLU A 91 7.82 15.54 12.02
CA GLU A 91 8.20 16.93 11.68
C GLU A 91 7.09 17.95 12.02
N HIS A 92 5.83 17.53 11.94
CA HIS A 92 4.71 18.37 12.33
C HIS A 92 4.57 18.50 13.85
N LEU A 93 4.74 17.40 14.58
CA LEU A 93 4.67 17.38 16.04
C LEU A 93 5.82 18.18 16.67
N GLU A 94 7.05 18.06 16.16
CA GLU A 94 8.20 18.85 16.63
C GLU A 94 7.95 20.36 16.49
N TRP A 95 7.35 20.76 15.37
CA TRP A 95 6.97 22.15 15.16
C TRP A 95 5.89 22.64 16.11
N LEU A 96 4.84 21.84 16.33
CA LEU A 96 3.78 22.16 17.29
C LEU A 96 4.36 22.29 18.70
N ASP A 97 5.22 21.35 19.11
CA ASP A 97 5.85 21.34 20.43
C ASP A 97 6.68 22.61 20.66
N LYS A 98 7.51 22.98 19.67
CA LYS A 98 8.27 24.23 19.71
C LYS A 98 7.38 25.46 19.86
N ARG A 99 6.23 25.52 19.17
CA ARG A 99 5.27 26.62 19.29
C ARG A 99 4.58 26.65 20.66
N ILE A 100 4.20 25.49 21.19
CA ILE A 100 3.56 25.37 22.51
C ILE A 100 4.53 25.85 23.61
N LEU A 101 5.81 25.55 23.47
CA LEU A 101 6.88 26.00 24.38
C LEU A 101 7.24 27.49 24.20
N GLY A 102 6.53 28.24 23.35
CA GLY A 102 6.75 29.66 23.11
C GLY A 102 7.93 29.98 22.18
N GLY A 103 8.52 28.96 21.55
CA GLY A 103 9.55 29.12 20.54
C GLY A 103 8.97 29.55 19.20
N THR A 104 9.69 30.45 18.50
CA THR A 104 9.41 30.78 17.10
C THR A 104 10.51 30.21 16.21
N GLU A 105 10.13 29.65 15.07
CA GLU A 105 11.12 29.27 14.05
C GLU A 105 11.85 30.51 13.53
N SER A 106 13.17 30.41 13.41
CA SER A 106 13.94 31.34 12.62
C SER A 106 13.58 31.20 11.13
N PRO A 107 13.86 32.22 10.29
CA PRO A 107 13.66 32.11 8.85
C PRO A 107 14.39 30.90 8.23
N GLU A 108 15.59 30.57 8.74
CA GLU A 108 16.39 29.43 8.29
C GLU A 108 15.73 28.10 8.65
N GLU A 109 15.30 27.93 9.91
CA GLU A 109 14.61 26.73 10.37
C GLU A 109 13.32 26.47 9.58
N ARG A 110 12.58 27.54 9.26
CA ARG A 110 11.37 27.46 8.44
C ARG A 110 11.68 26.99 7.02
N ILE A 111 12.77 27.48 6.41
CA ILE A 111 13.20 27.05 5.07
C ILE A 111 13.61 25.58 5.09
N GLU A 112 14.40 25.16 6.07
CA GLU A 112 14.84 23.77 6.20
C GLU A 112 13.68 22.80 6.40
N ARG A 113 12.74 23.14 7.30
CA ARG A 113 11.52 22.34 7.50
C ARG A 113 10.69 22.26 6.23
N HIS A 114 10.53 23.37 5.52
CA HIS A 114 9.80 23.37 4.25
C HIS A 114 10.46 22.44 3.22
N GLN A 115 11.79 22.49 3.10
CA GLN A 115 12.53 21.58 2.21
C GLN A 115 12.39 20.11 2.62
N ARG A 116 12.44 19.80 3.92
CA ARG A 116 12.21 18.43 4.41
C ARG A 116 10.80 17.94 4.07
N LEU A 117 9.77 18.76 4.31
CA LEU A 117 8.38 18.41 4.01
C LEU A 117 8.13 18.26 2.52
N GLU A 118 8.70 19.12 1.66
CA GLU A 118 8.57 18.96 0.21
C GLU A 118 9.26 17.69 -0.29
N ARG A 119 10.44 17.32 0.24
CA ARG A 119 11.08 16.03 -0.07
C ARG A 119 10.18 14.84 0.32
N LEU A 120 9.62 14.86 1.53
CA LEU A 120 8.70 13.80 1.98
C LEU A 120 7.44 13.74 1.11
N ARG A 121 6.93 14.90 0.67
CA ARG A 121 5.77 15.00 -0.23
C ARG A 121 6.07 14.39 -1.60
N GLU A 122 7.21 14.74 -2.20
CA GLU A 122 7.66 14.19 -3.47
C GLU A 122 7.87 12.68 -3.39
N GLU A 123 8.52 12.21 -2.32
CA GLU A 123 8.74 10.79 -2.08
C GLU A 123 7.41 10.04 -1.92
N ARG A 124 6.48 10.56 -1.11
CA ARG A 124 5.13 9.99 -0.97
C ARG A 124 4.42 9.91 -2.31
N GLN A 125 4.47 10.97 -3.11
CA GLN A 125 3.81 11.00 -4.41
C GLN A 125 4.41 9.97 -5.37
N ALA A 126 5.73 9.81 -5.36
CA ALA A 126 6.42 8.76 -6.13
C ALA A 126 6.00 7.36 -5.67
N ARG A 127 5.97 7.10 -4.36
CA ARG A 127 5.55 5.79 -3.81
C ARG A 127 4.08 5.48 -4.07
N MET A 128 3.19 6.46 -3.96
CA MET A 128 1.78 6.30 -4.33
C MET A 128 1.62 6.03 -5.83
N GLY A 129 2.42 6.69 -6.68
CA GLY A 129 2.46 6.41 -8.12
C GLY A 129 2.94 4.99 -8.42
N GLU A 130 3.99 4.53 -7.74
CA GLU A 130 4.48 3.16 -7.85
C GLU A 130 3.43 2.14 -7.38
N LEU A 131 2.76 2.42 -6.27
CA LEU A 131 1.69 1.57 -5.73
C LEU A 131 0.54 1.45 -6.71
N ARG A 132 0.12 2.57 -7.31
CA ARG A 132 -0.92 2.58 -8.34
C ARG A 132 -0.51 1.74 -9.55
N ARG A 133 0.72 1.92 -10.05
CA ARG A 133 1.26 1.13 -11.16
C ARG A 133 1.28 -0.37 -10.83
N ARG A 134 1.79 -0.76 -9.66
CA ARG A 134 1.82 -2.16 -9.21
C ARG A 134 0.42 -2.74 -9.04
N ALA A 135 -0.54 -1.93 -8.57
CA ALA A 135 -1.93 -2.36 -8.45
C ALA A 135 -2.57 -2.57 -9.83
N GLU A 136 -2.29 -1.72 -10.80
CA GLU A 136 -2.73 -1.86 -12.20
C GLU A 136 -2.09 -3.10 -12.86
N GLU A 137 -0.78 -3.32 -12.63
CA GLU A 137 -0.08 -4.54 -13.06
C GLU A 137 -0.65 -5.80 -12.38
N ALA A 138 -1.04 -5.71 -11.11
CA ALA A 138 -1.61 -6.82 -10.36
C ALA A 138 -3.02 -7.22 -10.83
N GLN A 139 -3.78 -6.28 -11.41
CA GLN A 139 -5.11 -6.49 -11.98
C GLN A 139 -5.07 -7.03 -13.41
N ARG A 140 -3.94 -6.94 -14.11
CA ARG A 140 -3.83 -7.56 -15.43
C ARG A 140 -3.91 -9.09 -15.28
N PRO A 141 -4.77 -9.77 -16.06
CA PRO A 141 -4.73 -11.22 -16.13
C PRO A 141 -3.33 -11.65 -16.59
N PRO A 142 -2.83 -12.82 -16.13
CA PRO A 142 -1.59 -13.36 -16.67
C PRO A 142 -1.74 -13.45 -18.19
N GLN A 143 -0.81 -12.83 -18.93
CA GLN A 143 -0.69 -13.11 -20.36
C GLN A 143 -0.16 -14.54 -20.46
N ASN A 144 -0.96 -15.43 -21.06
CA ASN A 144 -0.43 -16.68 -21.57
C ASN A 144 0.49 -16.31 -22.73
N ASP A 145 1.77 -16.06 -22.43
CA ASP A 145 2.84 -16.08 -23.43
C ASP A 145 3.06 -17.56 -23.80
N GLY A 146 2.17 -18.06 -24.64
CA GLY A 146 2.10 -19.46 -25.02
C GLY A 146 1.06 -19.68 -26.10
N GLU A 147 1.24 -19.02 -27.26
CA GLU A 147 0.99 -19.57 -28.60
C GLU A 147 1.26 -18.50 -29.68
N ASP A 148 2.55 -18.28 -29.97
CA ASP A 148 2.96 -18.11 -31.36
C ASP A 148 3.22 -19.52 -31.90
N GLY A 149 2.28 -20.07 -32.67
CA GLY A 149 2.36 -21.45 -33.14
C GLY A 149 1.24 -21.87 -34.08
N ALA A 150 1.33 -21.42 -35.33
CA ALA A 150 0.62 -21.93 -36.52
C ALA A 150 -0.88 -21.62 -36.66
N ARG A 151 -1.17 -20.62 -37.49
CA ARG A 151 -1.96 -20.78 -38.72
C ARG A 151 -1.72 -19.65 -39.71
#